data_AF-A0A1G4TPH3-F1
#
_entry.id   AF-A0A1G4TPH3-F1
#
_cell.length_a   1.000
_cell.length_b   1.000
_cell.length_c   1.000
_cell.angle_alpha   90.00
_cell.angle_beta   90.00
_cell.angle_gamma   90.00
#
_symmetry.space_group_name_H-M   'P 1'
#
loop_
_entity.id
_entity.type
_entity.pdbx_description
1 polymer ?
#
loop_
_entity_poly.entity_id
_entity_poly.type
_entity_poly.pdbx_seq_one_letter_code
_entity_poly.pdbx_strand_id
1 'polypeptide(L)'
;MEVSMNCAANSMKGRRGQYERTGNHKIDAFYENLSSAAEKSTSHAVGNALSITSIPFSDSLSYGMLAFHSDQSTDDDPIIKISCNYGGEQRYYDVHVNEVNPRKASAIEMFALCSYMDEKGMTNRGTFGSYSGLHAMASNASMCHSFIDLNDASNYNVKVDWVKMVKEMANEYLKVPETYAQALKANQLADELMKYMK
;
A
#
# COMPACT_ATOMS: atom_id res chain seq x y z
N MET A 1 -38.27 -46.66 5.51
CA MET A 1 -36.79 -46.75 5.56
C MET A 1 -36.27 -45.38 5.15
N GLU A 2 -36.19 -44.50 6.13
CA GLU A 2 -35.76 -43.10 5.96
C GLU A 2 -34.28 -43.06 6.31
N VAL A 3 -33.43 -42.75 5.33
CA VAL A 3 -32.01 -42.54 5.56
C VAL A 3 -31.84 -41.08 6.00
N SER A 4 -31.75 -40.89 7.31
CA SER A 4 -31.40 -39.63 7.93
C SER A 4 -29.96 -39.25 7.57
N MET A 5 -29.80 -38.13 6.86
CA MET A 5 -28.51 -37.46 6.69
C MET A 5 -28.06 -36.91 8.04
N ASN A 6 -27.26 -37.67 8.76
CA ASN A 6 -26.47 -37.17 9.87
C ASN A 6 -25.35 -36.27 9.32
N CYS A 7 -25.62 -34.96 9.25
CA CYS A 7 -24.57 -33.95 9.14
C CYS A 7 -23.74 -34.02 10.42
N ALA A 8 -22.59 -34.70 10.34
CA ALA A 8 -21.58 -34.68 11.38
C ALA A 8 -21.12 -33.24 11.60
N ALA A 9 -21.55 -32.67 12.72
CA ALA A 9 -21.21 -31.35 13.23
C ALA A 9 -19.74 -31.25 13.70
N ASN A 10 -18.77 -31.71 12.89
CA ASN A 10 -17.38 -31.84 13.35
C ASN A 10 -16.26 -31.52 12.33
N SER A 11 -16.52 -30.78 11.26
CA SER A 11 -15.44 -30.35 10.34
C SER A 11 -15.39 -28.86 9.99
N MET A 12 -16.23 -28.01 10.58
CA MET A 12 -16.13 -26.55 10.42
C MET A 12 -15.55 -25.82 11.63
N LYS A 13 -14.56 -26.41 12.30
CA LYS A 13 -13.48 -25.61 12.91
C LYS A 13 -12.44 -25.32 11.84
N GLY A 14 -12.86 -24.65 10.77
CA GLY A 14 -11.93 -24.01 9.86
C GLY A 14 -11.08 -23.07 10.69
N ARG A 15 -9.76 -23.24 10.62
CA ARG A 15 -8.78 -22.31 11.15
C ARG A 15 -9.19 -20.89 10.72
N ARG A 16 -9.87 -20.14 11.58
CA ARG A 16 -9.68 -18.69 11.61
C ARG A 16 -8.20 -18.55 11.89
N GLY A 17 -7.38 -18.38 10.86
CA GLY A 17 -5.99 -17.99 11.03
C GLY A 17 -6.04 -16.81 11.99
N GLN A 18 -5.56 -17.01 13.21
CA GLN A 18 -5.43 -15.91 14.14
C GLN A 18 -4.53 -14.92 13.40
N TYR A 19 -5.03 -13.71 13.15
CA TYR A 19 -4.19 -12.64 12.61
C TYR A 19 -2.97 -12.58 13.54
N GLU A 20 -1.81 -13.00 13.03
CA GLU A 20 -0.62 -13.03 13.85
C GLU A 20 -0.32 -11.59 14.24
N ARG A 21 -0.36 -11.31 15.54
CA ARG A 21 0.22 -10.07 16.07
C ARG A 21 1.68 -10.08 15.62
N THR A 22 2.24 -8.93 15.30
CA THR A 22 3.59 -8.75 14.72
C THR A 22 4.73 -9.25 15.63
N GLY A 23 4.52 -10.18 16.57
CA GLY A 23 5.56 -10.82 17.35
C GLY A 23 6.43 -9.83 18.13
N ASN A 24 5.81 -8.92 18.88
CA ASN A 24 6.48 -7.82 19.59
C ASN A 24 7.26 -6.82 18.71
N HIS A 25 7.16 -6.84 17.36
CA HIS A 25 7.62 -5.71 16.56
C HIS A 25 6.83 -4.47 16.95
N LYS A 26 7.54 -3.48 17.49
CA LYS A 26 7.11 -2.19 18.07
C LYS A 26 5.73 -1.73 17.58
N ILE A 27 4.70 -2.14 18.30
CA ILE A 27 3.29 -1.82 18.00
C ILE A 27 3.06 -0.30 17.95
N ASP A 28 3.86 0.49 18.68
CA ASP A 28 3.78 1.95 18.72
C ASP A 28 4.65 2.68 17.68
N ALA A 29 5.58 1.98 17.00
CA ALA A 29 6.46 2.60 16.00
C ALA A 29 5.68 3.22 14.82
N PHE A 30 4.45 2.78 14.62
CA PHE A 30 3.55 3.33 13.61
C PHE A 30 3.01 4.74 13.95
N TYR A 31 3.14 5.20 15.19
CA TYR A 31 2.95 6.62 15.57
C TYR A 31 4.26 7.40 15.68
N GLU A 32 5.41 6.74 15.53
CA GLU A 32 6.71 7.43 15.54
C GLU A 32 6.93 8.16 14.21
N ASN A 33 7.67 9.26 14.24
CA ASN A 33 8.05 10.06 13.06
C ASN A 33 6.89 10.65 12.24
N LEU A 34 5.74 10.91 12.87
CA LEU A 34 4.70 11.76 12.25
C LEU A 34 5.28 13.14 11.95
N SER A 35 4.91 13.73 10.81
CA SER A 35 5.22 15.15 10.55
C SER A 35 4.19 16.04 11.23
N SER A 36 4.29 17.36 11.07
CA SER A 36 3.22 18.27 11.48
C SER A 36 1.89 17.98 10.77
N ALA A 37 1.94 17.38 9.57
CA ALA A 37 0.75 17.09 8.78
C ALA A 37 -0.08 15.91 9.29
N ALA A 38 0.41 15.14 10.27
CA ALA A 38 -0.26 13.94 10.73
C ALA A 38 -0.27 13.82 12.24
N GLU A 39 -1.42 13.44 12.80
CA GLU A 39 -1.58 13.20 14.22
C GLU A 39 -2.34 11.93 14.51
N LYS A 40 -2.17 11.41 15.74
CA LYS A 40 -2.92 10.25 16.21
C LYS A 40 -4.38 10.65 16.45
N SER A 41 -5.30 9.95 15.78
CA SER A 41 -6.73 10.09 16.03
C SER A 41 -7.20 9.10 17.09
N THR A 42 -8.08 9.56 17.97
CA THR A 42 -8.78 8.71 18.95
C THR A 42 -10.18 8.29 18.47
N SER A 43 -10.74 8.97 17.47
CA SER A 43 -12.02 8.62 16.86
C SER A 43 -11.84 7.53 15.78
N HIS A 44 -12.87 6.70 15.65
CA HIS A 44 -12.96 5.66 14.64
C HIS A 44 -13.27 6.26 13.26
N ALA A 45 -12.83 5.59 12.20
CA ALA A 45 -13.26 5.90 10.85
C ALA A 45 -14.76 5.57 10.67
N VAL A 46 -15.49 6.49 10.03
CA VAL A 46 -16.92 6.38 9.75
C VAL A 46 -17.18 6.69 8.28
N GLY A 47 -18.17 6.03 7.68
CA GLY A 47 -18.56 6.25 6.29
C GLY A 47 -17.85 5.35 5.29
N ASN A 48 -17.87 5.74 4.02
CA ASN A 48 -17.30 4.97 2.93
C ASN A 48 -15.80 5.23 2.81
N ALA A 49 -15.02 4.18 2.60
CA ALA A 49 -13.60 4.30 2.32
C ALA A 49 -13.39 4.95 0.94
N LEU A 50 -12.54 5.98 0.90
CA LEU A 50 -12.09 6.65 -0.32
C LEU A 50 -11.12 5.77 -1.12
N SER A 51 -10.25 5.06 -0.40
CA SER A 51 -9.19 4.24 -0.97
C SER A 51 -8.76 3.15 0.00
N ILE A 52 -8.16 2.10 -0.55
CA ILE A 52 -7.64 0.95 0.19
C ILE A 52 -6.26 0.59 -0.36
N THR A 53 -5.35 0.27 0.53
CA THR A 53 -4.04 -0.31 0.23
C THR A 53 -3.67 -1.32 1.31
N SER A 54 -2.52 -1.98 1.15
CA SER A 54 -2.01 -2.94 2.10
C SER A 54 -0.59 -2.58 2.56
N ILE A 55 -0.26 -3.04 3.77
CA ILE A 55 1.06 -2.98 4.36
C ILE A 55 1.59 -4.41 4.41
N PRO A 56 2.60 -4.76 3.60
CA PRO A 56 3.20 -6.07 3.64
C PRO A 56 3.74 -6.41 5.03
N PHE A 57 3.61 -7.67 5.45
CA PHE A 57 4.20 -8.16 6.70
C PHE A 57 4.99 -9.45 6.49
N SER A 58 4.47 -10.35 5.67
CA SER A 58 5.16 -11.55 5.21
C SER A 58 4.73 -11.88 3.79
N ASP A 59 5.34 -12.90 3.19
CA ASP A 59 5.03 -13.35 1.82
C ASP A 59 3.55 -13.67 1.58
N SER A 60 2.79 -13.95 2.64
CA SER A 60 1.35 -14.30 2.56
C SER A 60 0.43 -13.45 3.43
N LEU A 61 0.98 -12.55 4.26
CA LEU A 61 0.20 -11.71 5.17
C LEU A 61 0.46 -10.23 4.91
N SER A 62 -0.63 -9.47 4.84
CA SER A 62 -0.61 -8.02 4.82
C SER A 62 -1.68 -7.45 5.74
N TYR A 63 -1.42 -6.24 6.24
CA TYR A 63 -2.38 -5.46 7.00
C TYR A 63 -3.08 -4.48 6.06
N GLY A 64 -4.37 -4.23 6.30
CA GLY A 64 -5.15 -3.25 5.55
C GLY A 64 -4.86 -1.83 6.02
N MET A 65 -4.83 -0.90 5.07
CA MET A 65 -4.82 0.54 5.32
C MET A 65 -5.89 1.20 4.44
N LEU A 66 -6.79 1.95 5.06
CA LEU A 66 -7.96 2.56 4.41
C LEU A 66 -7.97 4.06 4.68
N ALA A 67 -8.40 4.84 3.69
CA ALA A 67 -8.56 6.29 3.79
C ALA A 67 -10.04 6.68 3.84
N PHE A 68 -10.37 7.63 4.72
CA PHE A 68 -11.72 8.18 4.92
C PHE A 68 -11.64 9.69 5.04
N HIS A 69 -12.73 10.40 4.78
CA HIS A 69 -12.82 11.77 5.28
C HIS A 69 -12.90 11.76 6.81
N SER A 70 -12.15 12.66 7.45
CA SER A 70 -12.30 12.87 8.89
C SER A 70 -13.58 13.63 9.19
N ASP A 71 -14.18 13.36 10.35
CA ASP A 71 -15.32 14.11 10.88
C ASP A 71 -14.96 15.56 11.25
N GLN A 72 -13.66 15.84 11.39
CA GLN A 72 -13.10 17.17 11.62
C GLN A 72 -12.67 17.87 10.31
N SER A 73 -12.80 17.21 9.16
CA SER A 73 -12.40 17.77 7.87
C SER A 73 -13.28 18.96 7.49
N THR A 74 -12.66 20.00 6.96
CA THR A 74 -13.34 21.18 6.39
C THR A 74 -12.85 21.44 4.97
N ASP A 75 -13.47 22.39 4.26
CA ASP A 75 -12.98 22.79 2.94
C ASP A 75 -11.63 23.54 3.01
N ASP A 76 -11.43 24.35 4.06
CA ASP A 76 -10.18 25.11 4.28
C ASP A 76 -9.04 24.22 4.81
N ASP A 77 -9.40 23.18 5.56
CA ASP A 77 -8.49 22.18 6.10
C ASP A 77 -9.04 20.76 5.83
N PRO A 78 -8.77 20.22 4.63
CA PRO A 78 -9.17 18.86 4.28
C PRO A 78 -8.31 17.86 5.05
N ILE A 79 -8.98 17.01 5.83
CA ILE A 79 -8.36 16.01 6.70
C ILE A 79 -8.79 14.62 6.26
N ILE A 80 -7.81 13.78 5.93
CA ILE A 80 -8.04 12.37 5.60
C ILE A 80 -7.68 11.52 6.81
N LYS A 81 -8.67 10.79 7.32
CA LYS A 81 -8.50 9.82 8.39
C LYS A 81 -8.01 8.49 7.82
N ILE A 82 -6.83 8.06 8.24
CA ILE A 82 -6.26 6.75 7.89
C ILE A 82 -6.60 5.74 8.97
N SER A 83 -7.18 4.62 8.57
CA SER A 83 -7.48 3.45 9.40
C SER A 83 -6.53 2.33 9.02
N CYS A 84 -5.77 1.79 9.98
CA CYS A 84 -4.79 0.74 9.73
C CYS A 84 -4.82 -0.32 10.82
N ASN A 85 -4.78 -1.61 10.46
CA ASN A 85 -4.80 -2.72 11.40
C ASN A 85 -3.42 -3.40 11.61
N TYR A 86 -2.32 -2.69 11.32
CA TYR A 86 -0.95 -3.18 11.52
C TYR A 86 -0.74 -3.79 12.92
N GLY A 87 0.08 -4.83 13.09
CA GLY A 87 0.25 -5.40 14.45
C GLY A 87 -0.96 -6.15 15.00
N GLY A 88 -2.05 -6.29 14.23
CA GLY A 88 -3.33 -6.81 14.72
C GLY A 88 -4.08 -5.81 15.62
N GLU A 89 -3.68 -4.55 15.64
CA GLU A 89 -4.33 -3.48 16.40
C GLU A 89 -4.82 -2.38 15.46
N GLN A 90 -6.06 -1.96 15.67
CA GLN A 90 -6.69 -0.92 14.88
C GLN A 90 -6.18 0.46 15.33
N ARG A 91 -5.60 1.21 14.39
CA ARG A 91 -5.05 2.55 14.59
C ARG A 91 -5.72 3.55 13.65
N TYR A 92 -5.68 4.81 14.07
CA TYR A 92 -6.23 5.93 13.33
C TYR A 92 -5.27 7.11 13.31
N TYR A 93 -5.14 7.74 12.14
CA TYR A 93 -4.37 8.97 11.94
C TYR A 93 -5.28 10.00 11.30
N ASP A 94 -5.19 11.24 11.73
CA ASP A 94 -5.71 12.36 10.94
C ASP A 94 -4.55 13.00 10.21
N VAL A 95 -4.71 13.15 8.89
CA VAL A 95 -3.70 13.77 8.02
C VAL A 95 -4.27 15.03 7.39
N HIS A 96 -3.72 16.18 7.76
CA HIS A 96 -4.03 17.49 7.19
C HIS A 96 -3.40 17.59 5.80
N VAL A 97 -4.22 17.44 4.76
CA VAL A 97 -3.74 17.26 3.38
C VAL A 97 -2.94 18.47 2.90
N ASN A 98 -3.36 19.67 3.29
CA ASN A 98 -2.70 20.91 2.92
C ASN A 98 -1.29 21.06 3.52
N GLU A 99 -0.99 20.34 4.61
CA GLU A 99 0.31 20.37 5.28
C GLU A 99 1.26 19.28 4.79
N VAL A 100 0.78 18.29 4.03
CA VAL A 100 1.62 17.22 3.50
C VAL A 100 2.63 17.81 2.53
N ASN A 101 3.92 17.66 2.86
CA ASN A 101 5.02 18.02 1.96
C ASN A 101 5.54 16.76 1.24
N PRO A 102 5.24 16.55 -0.06
CA PRO A 102 5.65 15.34 -0.78
C PRO A 102 7.17 15.15 -0.90
N ARG A 103 7.97 16.18 -0.58
CA ARG A 103 9.44 16.07 -0.51
C ARG A 103 9.96 15.58 0.84
N LYS A 104 9.09 15.48 1.84
CA LYS A 104 9.41 15.08 3.21
C LYS A 104 8.18 14.44 3.87
N ALA A 105 7.55 13.50 3.17
CA ALA A 105 6.35 12.82 3.64
C ALA A 105 6.61 11.34 3.91
N SER A 106 5.84 10.74 4.79
CA SER A 106 5.78 9.29 4.99
C SER A 106 4.87 8.61 3.96
N ALA A 107 4.89 7.29 3.91
CA ALA A 107 3.98 6.53 3.05
C ALA A 107 2.52 6.70 3.49
N ILE A 108 2.25 6.82 4.79
CA ILE A 108 0.91 7.11 5.34
C ILE A 108 0.41 8.48 4.88
N GLU A 109 1.25 9.51 4.98
CA GLU A 109 0.91 10.87 4.55
C GLU A 109 0.68 10.94 3.03
N MET A 110 1.49 10.23 2.24
CA MET A 110 1.30 10.15 0.80
C MET A 110 0.06 9.34 0.41
N PHE A 111 -0.30 8.30 1.18
CA PHE A 111 -1.55 7.57 0.95
C PHE A 111 -2.77 8.47 1.17
N ALA A 112 -2.76 9.28 2.23
CA ALA A 112 -3.80 10.29 2.49
C ALA A 112 -3.88 11.32 1.35
N LEU A 113 -2.74 11.94 0.98
CA LEU A 113 -2.68 12.94 -0.08
C LEU A 113 -3.17 12.39 -1.44
N CYS A 114 -2.68 11.22 -1.85
CA CYS A 114 -3.12 10.59 -3.10
C CYS A 114 -4.62 10.27 -3.08
N SER A 115 -5.15 9.78 -1.95
CA SER A 115 -6.59 9.48 -1.81
C SER A 115 -7.45 10.73 -1.99
N TYR A 116 -7.04 11.86 -1.42
CA TYR A 116 -7.70 13.15 -1.60
C TYR A 116 -7.60 13.64 -3.05
N MET A 117 -6.41 13.62 -3.65
CA MET A 117 -6.21 14.06 -5.03
C MET A 117 -7.03 13.22 -6.04
N ASP A 118 -7.12 11.91 -5.80
CA ASP A 118 -7.94 10.99 -6.60
C ASP A 118 -9.43 11.34 -6.52
N GLU A 119 -9.93 11.64 -5.31
CA GLU A 119 -11.32 12.05 -5.09
C GLU A 119 -11.65 13.38 -5.79
N LYS A 120 -10.74 14.36 -5.72
CA LYS A 120 -10.88 15.65 -6.39
C LYS A 120 -10.63 15.59 -7.91
N GLY A 121 -10.31 14.43 -8.46
CA GLY A 121 -10.04 14.26 -9.89
C GLY A 121 -8.77 14.94 -10.38
N MET A 122 -7.82 15.20 -9.49
CA MET A 122 -6.54 15.86 -9.82
C MET A 122 -5.52 14.89 -10.42
N THR A 123 -5.74 13.58 -10.23
CA THR A 123 -4.86 12.50 -10.65
C THR A 123 -5.60 11.45 -11.46
N ASN A 124 -4.87 10.70 -12.28
CA ASN A 124 -5.42 9.51 -12.92
C ASN A 124 -5.35 8.33 -11.94
N ARG A 125 -6.39 8.20 -11.11
CA ARG A 125 -6.47 7.19 -10.05
C ARG A 125 -6.37 5.74 -10.53
N GLY A 126 -6.61 5.45 -11.81
CA GLY A 126 -6.75 4.08 -12.30
C GLY A 126 -7.77 3.26 -11.49
N THR A 127 -7.56 1.94 -11.39
CA THR A 127 -8.46 1.04 -10.64
C THR A 127 -8.21 1.10 -9.13
N PHE A 128 -6.95 1.27 -8.70
CA PHE A 128 -6.51 1.07 -7.32
C PHE A 128 -6.01 2.35 -6.61
N GLY A 129 -6.18 3.51 -7.24
CA GLY A 129 -5.74 4.80 -6.72
C GLY A 129 -4.32 5.17 -7.14
N SER A 130 -4.02 6.46 -7.17
CA SER A 130 -2.68 6.96 -7.54
C SER A 130 -1.60 6.50 -6.57
N TYR A 131 -1.96 6.25 -5.32
CA TYR A 131 -1.04 5.68 -4.34
C TYR A 131 -0.55 4.28 -4.76
N SER A 132 -1.37 3.45 -5.41
CA SER A 132 -0.90 2.13 -5.85
C SER A 132 0.19 2.26 -6.92
N GLY A 133 0.06 3.23 -7.82
CA GLY A 133 1.10 3.56 -8.80
C GLY A 133 2.37 4.10 -8.13
N LEU A 134 2.21 5.00 -7.14
CA LEU A 134 3.32 5.53 -6.35
C LEU A 134 4.06 4.43 -5.58
N HIS A 135 3.33 3.51 -4.95
CA HIS A 135 3.87 2.38 -4.21
C HIS A 135 4.66 1.43 -5.11
N ALA A 136 4.14 1.09 -6.29
CA ALA A 136 4.86 0.29 -7.27
C ALA A 136 6.16 0.96 -7.73
N MET A 137 6.14 2.28 -7.96
CA MET A 137 7.36 3.03 -8.29
C MET A 137 8.37 3.03 -7.13
N ALA A 138 7.92 3.17 -5.89
CA ALA A 138 8.80 3.08 -4.72
C ALA A 138 9.43 1.69 -4.57
N SER A 139 8.67 0.63 -4.82
CA SER A 139 9.17 -0.74 -4.84
C SER A 139 10.26 -0.94 -5.91
N ASN A 140 10.04 -0.43 -7.12
CA ASN A 140 11.07 -0.47 -8.16
C ASN A 140 12.30 0.39 -7.79
N ALA A 141 12.07 1.54 -7.14
CA ALA A 141 13.14 2.44 -6.71
C ALA A 141 14.03 1.85 -5.62
N SER A 142 13.48 1.05 -4.70
CA SER A 142 14.25 0.37 -3.66
C SER A 142 15.23 -0.65 -4.28
N MET A 143 14.82 -1.31 -5.36
CA MET A 143 15.64 -2.29 -6.09
C MET A 143 16.79 -1.65 -6.89
N CYS A 144 16.62 -0.42 -7.39
CA CYS A 144 17.56 0.19 -8.34
C CYS A 144 18.42 1.33 -7.74
N HIS A 145 17.92 2.08 -6.76
CA HIS A 145 18.54 3.36 -6.33
C HIS A 145 18.59 3.60 -4.82
N SER A 146 18.45 2.55 -4.00
CA SER A 146 18.51 2.66 -2.52
C SER A 146 17.47 3.61 -1.92
N PHE A 147 16.25 3.64 -2.48
CA PHE A 147 15.09 4.21 -1.79
C PHE A 147 14.53 3.24 -0.74
N ILE A 148 13.64 3.72 0.12
CA ILE A 148 12.99 2.88 1.13
C ILE A 148 12.27 1.70 0.48
N ASP A 149 12.31 0.54 1.13
CA ASP A 149 11.55 -0.63 0.70
C ASP A 149 10.21 -0.66 1.44
N LEU A 150 9.11 -0.48 0.70
CA LEU A 150 7.76 -0.56 1.26
C LEU A 150 7.27 -2.00 1.46
N ASN A 151 8.08 -3.02 1.16
CA ASN A 151 7.84 -4.38 1.66
C ASN A 151 8.27 -4.52 3.14
N ASP A 152 9.10 -3.62 3.64
CA ASP A 152 9.40 -3.49 5.06
C ASP A 152 8.45 -2.47 5.69
N ALA A 153 7.51 -2.97 6.50
CA ALA A 153 6.52 -2.13 7.18
C ALA A 153 7.13 -1.06 8.09
N SER A 154 8.37 -1.24 8.58
CA SER A 154 9.05 -0.23 9.40
C SER A 154 9.34 1.08 8.63
N ASN A 155 9.31 1.02 7.30
CA ASN A 155 9.55 2.17 6.43
C ASN A 155 8.31 3.04 6.18
N TYR A 156 7.10 2.62 6.60
CA TYR A 156 5.87 3.36 6.28
C TYR A 156 5.80 4.76 6.90
N ASN A 157 6.57 5.01 7.96
CA ASN A 157 6.71 6.32 8.59
C ASN A 157 8.00 7.07 8.24
N VAL A 158 8.91 6.45 7.49
CA VAL A 158 10.14 7.10 7.07
C VAL A 158 9.82 8.22 6.09
N LYS A 159 10.43 9.39 6.29
CA LYS A 159 10.23 10.54 5.42
C LYS A 159 11.06 10.41 4.16
N VAL A 160 10.41 10.56 3.01
CA VAL A 160 11.00 10.41 1.68
C VAL A 160 10.73 11.65 0.84
N ASP A 161 11.68 11.99 -0.03
CA ASP A 161 11.41 12.90 -1.15
C ASP A 161 10.77 12.11 -2.31
N TRP A 162 9.45 11.97 -2.26
CA TRP A 162 8.67 11.21 -3.24
C TRP A 162 8.74 11.86 -4.63
N VAL A 163 8.87 13.19 -4.69
CA VAL A 163 9.02 13.91 -5.96
C VAL A 163 10.34 13.54 -6.63
N LYS A 164 11.43 13.48 -5.86
CA LYS A 164 12.73 13.02 -6.35
C LYS A 164 12.64 11.56 -6.82
N MET A 165 12.07 10.68 -6.00
CA MET A 165 11.92 9.26 -6.32
C MET A 165 11.17 9.04 -7.64
N VAL A 166 10.00 9.67 -7.82
CA VAL A 166 9.20 9.53 -9.06
C VAL A 166 9.96 10.07 -10.28
N LYS A 167 10.69 11.19 -10.15
CA LYS A 167 11.48 11.75 -11.26
C LYS A 167 12.67 10.86 -11.64
N GLU A 168 13.35 10.28 -10.66
CA GLU A 168 14.44 9.34 -10.91
C GLU A 168 13.92 8.06 -11.57
N MET A 169 12.81 7.51 -11.07
CA MET A 169 12.16 6.34 -11.70
C MET A 169 11.67 6.61 -13.11
N ALA A 170 11.10 7.80 -13.37
CA ALA A 170 10.74 8.18 -14.73
C ALA A 170 11.96 8.17 -15.67
N ASN A 171 13.11 8.68 -15.21
CA ASN A 171 14.35 8.63 -15.99
C ASN A 171 14.84 7.20 -16.21
N GLU A 172 14.76 6.32 -15.22
CA GLU A 172 15.13 4.92 -15.38
C GLU A 172 14.23 4.17 -16.35
N TYR A 173 12.91 4.37 -16.28
CA TYR A 173 11.97 3.76 -17.21
C TYR A 173 12.26 4.17 -18.67
N LEU A 174 12.66 5.42 -18.89
CA LEU A 174 13.09 5.89 -20.21
C LEU A 174 14.39 5.23 -20.71
N LYS A 175 15.24 4.72 -19.80
CA LYS A 175 16.46 3.96 -20.13
C LYS A 175 16.20 2.49 -20.41
N VAL A 176 14.95 2.03 -20.43
CA VAL A 176 14.61 0.65 -20.82
C VAL A 176 14.10 0.56 -22.28
N PRO A 177 14.95 0.75 -23.32
CA PRO A 177 14.69 0.21 -24.67
C PRO A 177 14.78 -1.32 -24.73
N GLU A 178 15.36 -1.95 -23.72
CA GLU A 178 15.81 -3.34 -23.72
C GLU A 178 14.68 -4.37 -23.57
N THR A 179 13.49 -3.99 -23.11
CA THR A 179 12.31 -4.88 -23.11
C THR A 179 11.95 -5.33 -24.53
N TYR A 180 12.21 -4.51 -25.55
CA TYR A 180 12.04 -4.91 -26.94
C TYR A 180 13.13 -5.89 -27.42
N ALA A 181 14.39 -5.60 -27.13
CA ALA A 181 15.52 -6.45 -27.52
C ALA A 181 15.53 -7.80 -26.77
N GLN A 182 15.09 -7.83 -25.51
CA GLN A 182 14.96 -9.03 -24.70
C GLN A 182 13.74 -9.87 -25.12
N ALA A 183 12.61 -9.23 -25.49
CA ALA A 183 11.48 -9.94 -26.09
C ALA A 183 11.86 -10.59 -27.43
N LEU A 184 12.64 -9.92 -28.27
CA LEU A 184 13.18 -10.50 -29.51
C LEU A 184 14.06 -11.73 -29.22
N LYS A 185 15.00 -11.63 -28.27
CA LYS A 185 15.86 -12.77 -27.88
C LYS A 185 15.06 -13.93 -27.27
N ALA A 186 14.03 -13.65 -26.48
CA ALA A 186 13.16 -14.67 -25.87
C ALA A 186 12.32 -15.41 -26.91
N ASN A 187 11.72 -14.69 -27.88
CA ASN A 187 11.00 -15.30 -29.00
C ASN A 187 11.92 -16.17 -29.86
N GLN A 188 13.13 -15.67 -30.16
CA GLN A 188 14.12 -16.40 -30.95
C GLN A 188 14.56 -17.71 -30.28
N LEU A 189 14.76 -17.67 -28.95
CA LEU A 189 15.06 -18.86 -28.15
C LEU A 189 13.89 -19.85 -28.12
N ALA A 190 12.65 -19.36 -27.97
CA ALA A 190 11.45 -20.21 -27.99
C ALA A 190 11.27 -20.93 -29.34
N ASP A 191 11.47 -20.24 -30.46
CA ASP A 191 11.42 -20.81 -31.80
C ASP A 191 12.49 -21.89 -32.03
N GLU A 192 13.68 -21.72 -31.46
CA GLU A 192 14.73 -22.74 -31.52
C GLU A 192 14.37 -23.98 -30.70
N LEU A 193 13.83 -23.80 -29.49
CA LEU A 193 13.42 -24.91 -28.62
C LEU A 193 12.28 -25.74 -29.23
N MET A 194 11.31 -25.09 -29.89
CA MET A 194 10.20 -25.76 -30.57
C MET A 194 10.65 -26.69 -31.71
N LYS A 195 11.80 -26.42 -32.35
CA LYS A 195 12.37 -27.30 -33.38
C LYS A 195 12.91 -28.62 -32.84
N TYR A 196 13.14 -28.71 -31.52
CA TYR A 196 13.65 -29.90 -30.85
C TYR A 196 12.57 -30.75 -30.19
N MET A 197 11.31 -30.29 -30.18
CA MET A 197 10.16 -31.12 -29.83
C MET A 197 9.72 -31.90 -31.07
N LYS A 198 10.09 -33.19 -31.13
CA LYS A 198 9.52 -34.15 -32.10
C LYS A 198 8.23 -34.75 -31.56
#